data_AF-D2Q4G7-F1
#
_entry.id   AF-D2Q4G7-F1
#
_cell.length_a   1.000
_cell.length_b   1.000
_cell.length_c   1.000
_cell.angle_alpha   90.00
_cell.angle_beta   90.00
_cell.angle_gamma   90.00
#
_symmetry.space_group_name_H-M   'P 1'
#
loop_
_entity.id
_entity.type
_entity.pdbx_description
1 polymer ?
#
loop_
_entity_poly.entity_id
_entity_poly.type
_entity_poly.pdbx_seq_one_letter_code
_entity_poly.pdbx_strand_id
1 'polypeptide(L)'
;MNPQLDPPAVPPLTPARRARLRHQVLDQASASDPTGRLARGTGSHPLSGEATSGTPATHGRAGGRRWLAPALAVGAVAAVAAGTVVVSNGRPGTDGAPAAGPSASVSAPATPSQQPTTPRTPTSSATASAPWLAEVDLGPAGAAETAAVAKRCKVPGAKKVEPLWSRKVAVPGIRTPPSGVVVLTKSTPGQPGGTYGQGLFACFPAGMSAAVRDTAWSEQPTRANGVVTLADTGSVGGAGDDKPSFASFQTLFRARPEIARIESRATWRGGHGQWTKGAVAGGFAYTHSTAIIPAGEYDPDTQSNGVQQQIRAFDADGNQVPVRP
;
A
#
# COMPACT_ATOMS: atom_id res chain seq x y z
N MET A 1 8.54 38.19 -9.84
CA MET A 1 9.89 37.81 -10.29
C MET A 1 10.38 36.76 -9.31
N ASN A 2 10.53 35.51 -9.74
CA ASN A 2 10.99 34.41 -8.88
C ASN A 2 12.50 34.26 -9.12
N PRO A 3 13.39 34.51 -8.13
CA PRO A 3 14.81 34.27 -8.31
C PRO A 3 15.03 32.75 -8.31
N GLN A 4 15.28 32.22 -9.50
CA GLN A 4 15.70 30.84 -9.69
C GLN A 4 17.11 30.73 -9.09
N LEU A 5 17.20 30.15 -7.88
CA LEU A 5 18.46 29.92 -7.19
C LEU A 5 19.10 28.67 -7.81
N ASP A 6 20.11 28.87 -8.64
CA ASP A 6 20.96 27.78 -9.10
C ASP A 6 21.61 27.11 -7.88
N PRO A 7 21.53 25.77 -7.77
CA PRO A 7 22.14 25.06 -6.65
C PRO A 7 23.66 25.26 -6.67
N PRO A 8 24.29 25.43 -5.50
CA PRO A 8 25.73 25.66 -5.42
C PRO A 8 26.50 24.48 -6.02
N ALA A 9 27.51 24.77 -6.82
CA ALA A 9 28.37 23.76 -7.42
C ALA A 9 29.07 22.95 -6.31
N VAL A 10 28.83 21.63 -6.29
CA VAL A 10 29.46 20.73 -5.33
C VAL A 10 30.80 20.25 -5.90
N PRO A 11 31.94 20.47 -5.22
CA PRO A 11 33.23 20.03 -5.71
C PRO A 11 33.32 18.49 -5.74
N PRO A 12 33.99 17.92 -6.77
CA PRO A 12 34.09 16.47 -6.91
C PRO A 12 34.88 15.85 -5.76
N LEU A 13 34.42 14.69 -5.27
CA LEU A 13 35.11 13.94 -4.22
C LEU A 13 36.44 13.38 -4.73
N THR A 14 37.52 13.63 -3.98
CA THR A 14 38.83 13.03 -4.22
C THR A 14 38.77 11.50 -4.11
N PRO A 15 39.65 10.76 -4.83
CA PRO A 15 39.68 9.29 -4.79
C PRO A 15 39.80 8.73 -3.37
N ALA A 16 40.64 9.34 -2.53
CA ALA A 16 40.83 8.92 -1.14
C ALA A 16 39.58 9.08 -0.28
N ARG A 17 38.78 10.14 -0.49
CA ARG A 17 37.53 10.36 0.23
C ARG A 17 36.44 9.39 -0.23
N ARG A 18 36.43 9.06 -1.52
CA ARG A 18 35.54 8.06 -2.11
C ARG A 18 35.82 6.65 -1.57
N ALA A 19 37.10 6.27 -1.43
CA ALA A 19 37.50 4.98 -0.87
C ALA A 19 37.06 4.83 0.60
N ARG A 20 37.24 5.88 1.43
CA ARG A 20 36.77 5.87 2.84
C ARG A 20 35.26 5.70 2.95
N LEU A 21 34.49 6.43 2.14
CA LEU A 21 33.03 6.30 2.11
C LEU A 21 32.61 4.88 1.72
N ARG A 22 33.29 4.27 0.75
CA ARG A 22 33.02 2.88 0.35
C ARG A 22 33.25 1.88 1.48
N HIS A 23 34.35 2.02 2.23
CA HIS A 23 34.60 1.17 3.40
C HIS A 23 33.52 1.35 4.48
N GLN A 24 33.17 2.59 4.81
CA GLN A 24 32.11 2.87 5.80
C GLN A 24 30.77 2.24 5.41
N VAL A 25 30.38 2.30 4.14
CA VAL A 25 29.13 1.68 3.66
C VAL A 25 29.17 0.15 3.75
N LEU A 26 30.31 -0.46 3.44
CA LEU A 26 30.47 -1.92 3.52
C LEU A 26 30.49 -2.42 4.97
N ASP A 27 31.14 -1.69 5.88
CA ASP A 27 31.16 -2.02 7.31
C ASP A 27 29.75 -1.91 7.92
N GLN A 28 28.99 -0.88 7.52
CA GLN A 28 27.62 -0.67 7.98
C GLN A 28 26.65 -1.73 7.42
N ALA A 29 26.87 -2.20 6.19
CA ALA A 29 26.12 -3.31 5.61
C ALA A 29 26.43 -4.64 6.32
N SER A 30 27.68 -4.87 6.72
CA SER A 30 28.12 -6.09 7.41
C SER A 30 27.62 -6.18 8.85
N ALA A 31 27.47 -5.03 9.53
CA ALA A 31 26.90 -4.96 10.88
C ALA A 31 25.38 -5.23 10.92
N SER A 32 24.71 -5.23 9.76
CA SER A 32 23.26 -5.35 9.64
C SER A 32 22.76 -6.76 9.33
N ASP A 33 23.63 -7.78 9.35
CA ASP A 33 23.24 -9.19 9.13
C ASP A 33 23.05 -9.94 10.48
N PRO A 34 21.80 -10.13 10.95
CA PRO A 34 21.52 -10.81 12.21
C PRO A 34 21.54 -12.35 12.12
N THR A 35 21.86 -12.96 10.97
CA THR A 35 21.69 -14.42 10.79
C THR A 35 22.87 -15.30 11.25
N GLY A 36 23.97 -14.72 11.72
CA GLY A 36 25.20 -15.48 12.01
C GLY A 36 25.33 -16.16 13.38
N ARG A 37 24.33 -16.14 14.28
CA ARG A 37 24.56 -16.50 15.70
C ARG A 37 23.64 -17.53 16.32
N LEU A 38 23.37 -18.66 15.67
CA LEU A 38 22.82 -19.86 16.33
C LEU A 38 23.28 -21.15 15.65
N ALA A 39 24.50 -21.64 15.97
CA ALA A 39 24.87 -23.04 15.73
C ALA A 39 26.11 -23.44 16.55
N ARG A 40 25.98 -23.56 17.88
CA ARG A 40 26.80 -24.50 18.67
C ARG A 40 26.22 -24.70 20.07
N GLY A 41 25.78 -25.91 20.36
CA GLY A 41 25.24 -26.27 21.67
C GLY A 41 24.62 -27.66 21.70
N THR A 42 25.39 -28.68 21.31
CA THR A 42 25.08 -30.08 21.60
C THR A 42 25.33 -30.35 23.08
N GLY A 43 24.31 -30.83 23.78
CA GLY A 43 24.40 -31.23 25.19
C GLY A 43 23.29 -32.21 25.54
N SER A 44 23.61 -33.49 25.40
CA SER A 44 22.82 -34.66 25.79
C SER A 44 22.84 -34.88 27.31
N HIS A 45 21.68 -35.20 27.91
CA HIS A 45 21.58 -36.12 29.05
C HIS A 45 20.16 -36.72 29.15
N PRO A 46 20.02 -38.01 29.50
CA PRO A 46 18.74 -38.72 29.65
C PRO A 46 18.26 -38.75 31.11
N LEU A 47 17.01 -39.16 31.35
CA LEU A 47 16.45 -39.91 32.51
C LEU A 47 14.91 -39.85 32.41
N SER A 48 14.25 -40.99 32.15
CA SER A 48 13.57 -41.83 33.14
C SER A 48 12.31 -41.21 33.77
N GLY A 49 11.17 -41.84 33.49
CA GLY A 49 10.37 -42.45 34.55
C GLY A 49 9.28 -41.62 35.22
N GLU A 50 8.07 -42.17 35.07
CA GLU A 50 7.09 -42.37 36.15
C GLU A 50 5.90 -41.40 36.27
N ALA A 51 4.73 -42.03 36.19
CA ALA A 51 3.43 -41.48 36.46
C ALA A 51 3.22 -41.31 37.97
N THR A 52 2.45 -40.30 38.37
CA THR A 52 1.48 -40.47 39.45
C THR A 52 0.48 -39.31 39.50
N SER A 53 -0.77 -39.72 39.61
CA SER A 53 -1.96 -38.95 39.93
C SER A 53 -1.86 -38.32 41.33
N GLY A 54 -2.46 -37.15 41.52
CA GLY A 54 -2.69 -36.61 42.86
C GLY A 54 -3.06 -35.13 42.90
N THR A 55 -4.36 -34.83 42.91
CA THR A 55 -4.91 -33.58 43.46
C THR A 55 -5.11 -33.78 44.96
N PRO A 56 -4.84 -32.79 45.83
CA PRO A 56 -5.93 -31.90 46.24
C PRO A 56 -5.53 -30.43 46.50
N ALA A 57 -6.56 -29.60 46.61
CA ALA A 57 -6.54 -28.17 46.90
C ALA A 57 -6.00 -27.82 48.30
N THR A 58 -5.37 -26.65 48.47
CA THR A 58 -5.89 -25.48 49.24
C THR A 58 -4.80 -24.43 49.52
N HIS A 59 -5.23 -23.16 49.49
CA HIS A 59 -4.73 -21.94 50.14
C HIS A 59 -3.21 -21.65 50.29
N GLY A 60 -2.80 -20.51 49.71
CA GLY A 60 -1.57 -19.82 50.08
C GLY A 60 -1.54 -18.37 49.57
N ARG A 61 -1.78 -17.43 50.49
CA ARG A 61 -1.74 -15.97 50.30
C ARG A 61 -0.30 -15.48 50.50
N ALA A 62 0.04 -14.37 49.83
CA ALA A 62 1.17 -13.45 50.08
C ALA A 62 2.49 -13.70 49.32
N GLY A 63 3.06 -12.60 48.82
CA GLY A 63 4.47 -12.54 48.40
C GLY A 63 4.75 -11.57 47.25
N GLY A 64 4.71 -10.27 47.51
CA GLY A 64 5.13 -9.25 46.53
C GLY A 64 6.61 -9.36 46.16
N ARG A 65 6.93 -9.12 44.88
CA ARG A 65 8.28 -8.80 44.42
C ARG A 65 8.21 -7.70 43.36
N ARG A 66 8.64 -6.49 43.76
CA ARG A 66 8.98 -5.39 42.86
C ARG A 66 10.30 -5.73 42.17
N TRP A 67 10.32 -5.70 40.84
CA TRP A 67 11.56 -5.68 40.07
C TRP A 67 11.77 -4.26 39.52
N LEU A 68 12.84 -3.62 39.98
CA LEU A 68 13.45 -2.45 39.36
C LEU A 68 14.36 -2.94 38.24
N ALA A 69 14.19 -2.42 37.03
CA ALA A 69 15.13 -2.62 35.93
C ALA A 69 15.71 -1.24 35.51
N PRO A 70 17.03 -1.16 35.23
CA PRO A 70 17.68 0.09 34.88
C PRO A 70 17.39 0.50 33.44
N ALA A 71 17.20 1.80 33.22
CA ALA A 71 17.09 2.42 31.92
C ALA A 71 18.50 2.67 31.34
N LEU A 72 18.75 2.19 30.12
CA LEU A 72 19.83 2.68 29.28
C LEU A 72 19.22 3.17 27.97
N ALA A 73 19.30 4.47 27.75
CA ALA A 73 18.90 5.13 26.52
C ALA A 73 20.13 5.26 25.61
N VAL A 74 20.05 4.72 24.39
CA VAL A 74 20.99 5.03 23.32
C VAL A 74 20.17 5.56 22.14
N GLY A 75 20.31 6.86 21.89
CA GLY A 75 19.74 7.50 20.72
C GLY A 75 20.67 7.32 19.53
N ALA A 76 20.14 6.80 18.43
CA ALA A 76 20.82 6.79 17.13
C ALA A 76 20.00 7.62 16.14
N VAL A 77 20.61 8.69 15.63
CA VAL A 77 20.08 9.52 14.54
C VAL A 77 20.67 8.98 13.23
N ALA A 78 19.82 8.55 12.30
CA ALA A 78 20.24 8.14 10.97
C ALA A 78 20.00 9.27 9.96
N ALA A 79 21.08 9.80 9.39
CA ALA A 79 21.05 10.69 8.24
C ALA A 79 21.06 9.86 6.95
N VAL A 80 20.08 10.06 6.07
CA VAL A 80 20.02 9.41 4.75
C VAL A 80 20.61 10.37 3.72
N ALA A 81 21.74 9.99 3.11
CA ALA A 81 22.31 10.67 1.96
C ALA A 81 21.86 9.94 0.68
N ALA A 82 21.07 10.61 -0.16
CA ALA A 82 20.71 10.12 -1.49
C ALA A 82 21.79 10.53 -2.51
N GLY A 83 22.45 9.55 -3.14
CA GLY A 83 23.32 9.76 -4.29
C GLY A 83 22.62 9.28 -5.56
N THR A 84 22.50 10.15 -6.57
CA THR A 84 22.03 9.79 -7.91
C THR A 84 23.17 9.20 -8.73
N VAL A 85 22.93 8.05 -9.36
CA VAL A 85 23.82 7.47 -10.38
C VAL A 85 23.22 7.77 -11.74
N VAL A 86 23.96 8.48 -12.59
CA VAL A 86 23.61 8.69 -14.00
C VAL A 86 24.26 7.55 -14.81
N VAL A 87 23.42 6.75 -15.48
CA VAL A 87 23.87 5.77 -16.48
C VAL A 87 23.61 6.36 -17.85
N SER A 88 24.67 6.74 -18.55
CA SER A 88 24.63 7.17 -19.95
C SER A 88 24.85 5.95 -20.84
N ASN A 89 23.80 5.41 -21.45
CA ASN A 89 23.92 4.40 -22.50
C ASN A 89 23.85 5.06 -23.87
N GLY A 90 24.99 5.01 -24.58
CA GLY A 90 25.10 5.40 -25.98
C GLY A 90 24.37 4.43 -26.90
N ARG A 91 23.74 4.99 -27.94
CA ARG A 91 23.24 4.28 -29.12
C ARG A 91 24.42 3.87 -30.01
N PRO A 92 24.24 2.78 -30.77
CA PRO A 92 24.59 2.80 -32.18
C PRO A 92 23.33 2.61 -33.04
N GLY A 93 23.22 3.45 -34.07
CA GLY A 93 22.22 3.31 -35.12
C GLY A 93 22.57 2.20 -36.10
N THR A 94 21.56 1.72 -36.80
CA THR A 94 21.71 1.08 -38.11
C THR A 94 20.46 1.36 -38.93
N ASP A 95 20.71 1.87 -40.13
CA ASP A 95 19.76 2.18 -41.18
C ASP A 95 19.16 0.92 -41.81
N GLY A 96 17.93 1.02 -42.31
CA GLY A 96 17.27 -0.04 -43.08
C GLY A 96 15.89 0.39 -43.56
N ALA A 97 15.84 0.83 -44.82
CA ALA A 97 14.71 1.42 -45.53
C ALA A 97 13.64 0.37 -45.97
N PRO A 98 12.52 0.79 -46.61
CA PRO A 98 11.20 0.17 -46.50
C PRO A 98 10.86 -0.85 -47.59
N ALA A 99 9.84 -1.68 -47.33
CA ALA A 99 9.15 -2.44 -48.37
C ALA A 99 7.64 -2.14 -48.34
N ALA A 100 7.12 -1.78 -49.51
CA ALA A 100 5.76 -1.35 -49.76
C ALA A 100 4.89 -2.48 -50.35
N GLY A 101 3.62 -2.51 -49.90
CA GLY A 101 2.42 -2.94 -50.64
C GLY A 101 2.17 -4.46 -50.86
N PRO A 102 0.97 -4.87 -51.31
CA PRO A 102 -0.20 -4.05 -51.66
C PRO A 102 -1.51 -4.43 -50.93
N SER A 103 -2.49 -3.52 -51.07
CA SER A 103 -3.90 -3.68 -50.76
C SER A 103 -4.54 -4.87 -51.48
N ALA A 104 -5.40 -5.60 -50.76
CA ALA A 104 -6.41 -6.48 -51.35
C ALA A 104 -7.78 -6.13 -50.75
N SER A 105 -8.58 -5.48 -51.58
CA SER A 105 -10.01 -5.24 -51.40
C SER A 105 -10.80 -6.34 -52.10
N VAL A 106 -11.50 -7.23 -51.38
CA VAL A 106 -12.50 -8.12 -51.99
C VAL A 106 -13.63 -8.45 -50.99
N SER A 107 -14.84 -8.05 -51.41
CA SER A 107 -16.17 -8.64 -51.25
C SER A 107 -16.80 -8.88 -49.87
N ALA A 108 -17.86 -8.11 -49.65
CA ALA A 108 -19.00 -8.43 -48.81
C ALA A 108 -19.77 -9.66 -49.30
N PRO A 109 -20.39 -10.42 -48.38
CA PRO A 109 -21.62 -11.13 -48.67
C PRO A 109 -22.76 -10.78 -47.70
N ALA A 110 -23.93 -10.61 -48.30
CA ALA A 110 -25.29 -10.90 -47.83
C ALA A 110 -25.67 -10.54 -46.38
N THR A 111 -26.47 -9.47 -46.30
CA THR A 111 -27.34 -9.09 -45.18
C THR A 111 -28.43 -10.14 -44.94
N PRO A 112 -28.52 -10.77 -43.75
CA PRO A 112 -29.78 -11.31 -43.26
C PRO A 112 -30.56 -10.19 -42.57
N SER A 113 -31.83 -10.04 -42.95
CA SER A 113 -32.78 -9.15 -42.29
C SER A 113 -32.82 -9.42 -40.78
N GLN A 114 -32.15 -8.58 -39.99
CA GLN A 114 -32.37 -8.49 -38.56
C GLN A 114 -33.34 -7.35 -38.29
N GLN A 115 -34.47 -7.74 -37.69
CA GLN A 115 -35.45 -6.92 -37.02
C GLN A 115 -34.78 -5.81 -36.20
N PRO A 116 -35.27 -4.56 -36.22
CA PRO A 116 -34.67 -3.48 -35.45
C PRO A 116 -34.95 -3.71 -33.95
N THR A 117 -34.09 -4.48 -33.28
CA THR A 117 -33.88 -4.30 -31.84
C THR A 117 -33.15 -2.97 -31.70
N THR A 118 -33.90 -1.94 -31.35
CA THR A 118 -33.37 -0.65 -30.91
C THR A 118 -32.22 -0.93 -29.95
N PRO A 119 -30.97 -0.55 -30.26
CA PRO A 119 -29.92 -0.60 -29.28
C PRO A 119 -30.41 0.27 -28.13
N ARG A 120 -30.66 -0.32 -26.96
CA ARG A 120 -30.63 0.48 -25.73
C ARG A 120 -29.21 0.97 -25.66
N THR A 121 -28.95 2.16 -26.20
CA THR A 121 -27.81 2.96 -25.82
C THR A 121 -27.82 2.93 -24.30
N PRO A 122 -26.82 2.34 -23.63
CA PRO A 122 -26.70 2.55 -22.21
C PRO A 122 -26.50 4.06 -22.09
N THR A 123 -27.57 4.77 -21.73
CA THR A 123 -27.47 6.11 -21.21
C THR A 123 -26.61 5.93 -19.97
N SER A 124 -25.30 6.09 -20.14
CA SER A 124 -24.37 6.29 -19.03
C SER A 124 -24.85 7.55 -18.36
N SER A 125 -25.79 7.38 -17.42
CA SER A 125 -26.18 8.36 -16.45
C SER A 125 -24.90 8.65 -15.69
N ALA A 126 -24.16 9.66 -16.16
CA ALA A 126 -23.02 10.20 -15.46
C ALA A 126 -23.59 10.75 -14.16
N THR A 127 -23.59 9.92 -13.12
CA THR A 127 -24.00 10.32 -11.77
C THR A 127 -23.14 11.52 -11.42
N ALA A 128 -23.79 12.68 -11.30
CA ALA A 128 -23.17 13.96 -11.01
C ALA A 128 -22.38 13.84 -9.71
N SER A 129 -21.11 13.47 -9.85
CA SER A 129 -20.15 13.33 -8.77
C SER A 129 -19.47 14.67 -8.64
N ALA A 130 -19.47 15.23 -7.45
CA ALA A 130 -18.97 16.55 -7.22
C ALA A 130 -17.49 16.66 -7.67
N PRO A 131 -17.12 17.65 -8.51
CA PRO A 131 -15.85 17.69 -9.26
C PRO A 131 -14.57 17.89 -8.42
N TRP A 132 -14.66 17.87 -7.09
CA TRP A 132 -13.61 18.34 -6.19
C TRP A 132 -12.66 17.24 -5.66
N LEU A 133 -12.80 15.98 -6.06
CA LEU A 133 -11.94 14.88 -5.58
C LEU A 133 -11.27 14.11 -6.72
N ALA A 134 -10.65 14.85 -7.64
CA ALA A 134 -9.74 14.25 -8.61
C ALA A 134 -8.46 13.71 -7.94
N GLU A 135 -8.06 14.25 -6.78
CA GLU A 135 -6.80 13.94 -6.11
C GLU A 135 -6.99 13.70 -4.61
N VAL A 136 -6.48 12.55 -4.15
CA VAL A 136 -6.53 12.10 -2.75
C VAL A 136 -5.29 12.54 -1.99
N ASP A 137 -4.14 12.69 -2.63
CA ASP A 137 -2.89 13.01 -1.94
C ASP A 137 -2.81 14.50 -1.57
N LEU A 138 -2.75 14.80 -0.27
CA LEU A 138 -2.60 16.16 0.25
C LEU A 138 -1.17 16.43 0.76
N GLY A 139 -0.24 15.51 0.54
CA GLY A 139 1.14 15.66 0.97
C GLY A 139 1.55 14.77 2.16
N PRO A 140 2.78 14.93 2.64
CA PRO A 140 3.25 14.21 3.82
C PRO A 140 2.43 14.61 5.06
N ALA A 141 2.06 13.64 5.89
CA ALA A 141 1.42 13.94 7.16
C ALA A 141 2.44 14.48 8.17
N GLY A 142 2.02 15.42 9.02
CA GLY A 142 2.86 15.92 10.11
C GLY A 142 3.21 14.80 11.11
N ALA A 143 4.38 14.90 11.75
CA ALA A 143 4.83 13.89 12.71
C ALA A 143 3.86 13.71 13.88
N ALA A 144 3.31 14.81 14.41
CA ALA A 144 2.34 14.79 15.51
C ALA A 144 1.01 14.12 15.09
N GLU A 145 0.50 14.44 13.90
CA GLU A 145 -0.73 13.85 13.36
C GLU A 145 -0.56 12.36 13.09
N THR A 146 0.58 11.98 12.50
CA THR A 146 0.98 10.59 12.27
C THR A 146 1.05 9.81 13.57
N ALA A 147 1.72 10.36 14.61
CA ALA A 147 1.82 9.71 15.91
C ALA A 147 0.46 9.56 16.60
N ALA A 148 -0.43 10.56 16.48
CA ALA A 148 -1.78 10.50 17.02
C ALA A 148 -2.61 9.38 16.36
N VAL A 149 -2.53 9.25 15.03
CA VAL A 149 -3.23 8.19 14.28
C VAL A 149 -2.63 6.82 14.60
N ALA A 150 -1.30 6.70 14.62
CA ALA A 150 -0.60 5.46 14.96
C ALA A 150 -0.99 4.97 16.37
N LYS A 151 -1.10 5.88 17.34
CA LYS A 151 -1.54 5.55 18.71
C LYS A 151 -2.97 5.00 18.74
N ARG A 152 -3.88 5.50 17.91
CA ARG A 152 -5.26 4.98 17.80
C ARG A 152 -5.31 3.61 17.11
N CYS A 153 -4.35 3.33 16.24
CA CYS A 153 -4.21 2.05 15.54
C CYS A 153 -3.53 0.95 16.37
N LYS A 154 -3.25 1.23 17.64
CA LYS A 154 -2.59 0.30 18.55
C LYS A 154 -3.46 -0.94 18.78
N VAL A 155 -2.90 -2.10 18.44
CA VAL A 155 -3.50 -3.41 18.71
C VAL A 155 -3.49 -3.70 20.22
N PRO A 156 -4.53 -4.35 20.78
CA PRO A 156 -4.50 -4.86 22.14
C PRO A 156 -3.22 -5.68 22.42
N GLY A 157 -2.52 -5.36 23.51
CA GLY A 157 -1.27 -6.04 23.89
C GLY A 157 0.02 -5.48 23.28
N ALA A 158 -0.05 -4.60 22.28
CA ALA A 158 1.15 -3.95 21.74
C ALA A 158 1.81 -3.06 22.82
N LYS A 159 3.14 -3.13 22.94
CA LYS A 159 3.92 -2.28 23.86
C LYS A 159 4.45 -1.03 23.15
N LYS A 160 4.89 -1.18 21.91
CA LYS A 160 5.38 -0.11 21.03
C LYS A 160 4.57 -0.10 19.73
N VAL A 161 4.31 1.09 19.20
CA VAL A 161 3.78 1.29 17.84
C VAL A 161 4.69 2.28 17.14
N GLU A 162 5.18 1.90 15.96
CA GLU A 162 6.12 2.69 15.16
C GLU A 162 5.50 2.98 13.78
N PRO A 163 5.35 4.26 13.39
CA PRO A 163 4.93 4.60 12.04
C PRO A 163 6.06 4.32 11.05
N LEU A 164 5.76 3.58 9.98
CA LEU A 164 6.69 3.27 8.89
C LEU A 164 6.48 4.18 7.68
N TRP A 165 5.25 4.61 7.46
CA TRP A 165 4.86 5.48 6.34
C TRP A 165 3.56 6.20 6.67
N SER A 166 3.38 7.43 6.19
CA SER A 166 2.14 8.17 6.33
C SER A 166 1.92 9.21 5.24
N ARG A 167 0.65 9.50 4.93
CA ARG A 167 0.22 10.59 4.04
C ARG A 167 -1.01 11.27 4.59
N LYS A 168 -1.08 12.58 4.38
CA LYS A 168 -2.32 13.33 4.54
C LYS A 168 -3.13 13.15 3.28
N VAL A 169 -4.40 12.79 3.43
CA VAL A 169 -5.25 12.40 2.30
C VAL A 169 -6.61 13.06 2.38
N ALA A 170 -7.18 13.43 1.24
CA ALA A 170 -8.56 13.84 1.15
C ALA A 170 -9.45 12.61 1.31
N VAL A 171 -10.52 12.73 2.09
CA VAL A 171 -11.51 11.67 2.26
C VAL A 171 -12.78 12.11 1.54
N PRO A 172 -13.15 11.43 0.44
CA PRO A 172 -14.43 11.65 -0.22
C PRO A 172 -15.61 11.41 0.73
N GLY A 173 -16.51 12.39 0.86
CA GLY A 173 -17.67 12.29 1.73
C GLY A 173 -18.72 13.39 1.49
N ILE A 174 -19.97 13.11 1.86
CA ILE A 174 -21.15 13.95 1.59
C ILE A 174 -21.21 15.21 2.49
N ARG A 175 -20.44 15.30 3.58
CA ARG A 175 -20.56 16.37 4.59
C ARG A 175 -19.23 17.05 4.93
N THR A 176 -18.72 17.96 4.07
CA THR A 176 -17.43 18.72 4.17
C THR A 176 -16.17 17.86 3.89
N PRO A 177 -14.97 18.39 3.59
CA PRO A 177 -13.82 17.55 3.26
C PRO A 177 -13.03 17.22 4.54
N PRO A 178 -13.24 16.09 5.22
CA PRO A 178 -12.30 15.70 6.26
C PRO A 178 -11.05 15.20 5.54
N SER A 179 -9.96 15.96 5.56
CA SER A 179 -8.66 15.34 5.33
C SER A 179 -8.41 14.36 6.47
N GLY A 180 -7.90 13.17 6.16
CA GLY A 180 -7.42 12.21 7.14
C GLY A 180 -5.94 11.97 6.99
N VAL A 181 -5.42 11.06 7.82
CA VAL A 181 -4.09 10.51 7.65
C VAL A 181 -4.21 9.02 7.51
N VAL A 182 -3.60 8.49 6.45
CA VAL A 182 -3.30 7.07 6.34
C VAL A 182 -1.92 6.82 6.94
N VAL A 183 -1.79 5.79 7.78
CA VAL A 183 -0.51 5.41 8.39
C VAL A 183 -0.31 3.91 8.27
N LEU A 184 0.87 3.48 7.82
CA LEU A 184 1.35 2.12 8.02
C LEU A 184 2.15 2.08 9.31
N THR A 185 1.80 1.17 10.21
CA THR A 185 2.45 1.04 11.52
C THR A 185 2.97 -0.37 11.74
N LYS A 186 3.98 -0.48 12.59
CA LYS A 186 4.47 -1.73 13.17
C LYS A 186 4.27 -1.73 14.68
N SER A 187 3.52 -2.70 15.16
CA SER A 187 3.31 -2.97 16.58
C SER A 187 4.32 -4.00 17.09
N THR A 188 4.79 -3.84 18.33
CA THR A 188 5.71 -4.79 18.99
C THR A 188 5.25 -5.06 20.43
N PRO A 189 5.08 -6.34 20.85
CA PRO A 189 5.13 -7.52 19.98
C PRO A 189 4.02 -7.48 18.90
N GLY A 190 4.22 -8.24 17.82
CA GLY A 190 3.18 -8.45 16.82
C GLY A 190 2.01 -9.26 17.40
N GLN A 191 0.97 -9.50 16.60
CA GLN A 191 -0.16 -10.31 17.04
C GLN A 191 0.30 -11.78 17.16
N PRO A 192 -0.04 -12.49 18.25
CA PRO A 192 0.25 -13.92 18.35
C PRO A 192 -0.44 -14.70 17.22
N GLY A 193 0.28 -15.62 16.59
CA GLY A 193 -0.17 -16.38 15.42
C GLY A 193 0.75 -16.21 14.20
N GLY A 194 0.56 -17.04 13.17
CA GLY A 194 1.44 -17.07 11.99
C GLY A 194 1.07 -16.11 10.86
N THR A 195 -0.12 -15.49 10.89
CA THR A 195 -0.62 -14.68 9.76
C THR A 195 -0.23 -13.19 9.86
N TYR A 196 -0.08 -12.67 11.07
CA TYR A 196 0.15 -11.25 11.37
C TYR A 196 1.29 -11.06 12.39
N GLY A 197 2.25 -11.98 12.39
CA GLY A 197 3.35 -12.02 13.35
C GLY A 197 4.26 -10.81 13.26
N GLN A 198 4.33 -10.15 12.10
CA GLN A 198 5.09 -8.90 11.93
C GLN A 198 4.47 -7.69 12.65
N GLY A 199 3.20 -7.79 13.06
CA GLY A 199 2.48 -6.72 13.76
C GLY A 199 2.21 -5.50 12.89
N LEU A 200 2.05 -5.66 11.58
CA LEU A 200 1.87 -4.56 10.65
C LEU A 200 0.39 -4.21 10.44
N PHE A 201 0.06 -2.93 10.50
CA PHE A 201 -1.31 -2.43 10.38
C PHE A 201 -1.36 -1.18 9.50
N ALA A 202 -2.29 -1.16 8.55
CA ALA A 202 -2.69 0.05 7.85
C ALA A 202 -3.87 0.69 8.57
N CYS A 203 -3.72 1.97 8.89
CA CYS A 203 -4.68 2.76 9.63
C CYS A 203 -5.22 3.80 8.68
N PHE A 204 -6.50 3.69 8.35
CA PHE A 204 -7.16 4.50 7.35
C PHE A 204 -7.94 5.66 8.00
N PRO A 205 -8.21 6.72 7.24
CA PRO A 205 -9.20 7.72 7.62
C PRO A 205 -10.54 7.11 8.07
N ALA A 206 -11.28 7.87 8.89
CA ALA A 206 -12.50 7.43 9.56
C ALA A 206 -12.32 6.29 10.59
N GLY A 207 -11.09 5.99 10.99
CA GLY A 207 -10.79 5.05 12.09
C GLY A 207 -10.83 3.57 11.69
N MET A 208 -10.93 3.28 10.39
CA MET A 208 -10.78 1.92 9.88
C MET A 208 -9.32 1.47 9.98
N SER A 209 -9.10 0.20 10.25
CA SER A 209 -7.76 -0.39 10.23
C SER A 209 -7.83 -1.80 9.66
N ALA A 210 -6.76 -2.20 8.98
CA ALA A 210 -6.61 -3.54 8.46
C ALA A 210 -5.20 -4.06 8.77
N ALA A 211 -5.13 -5.32 9.21
CA ALA A 211 -3.88 -6.01 9.46
C ALA A 211 -3.21 -6.38 8.13
N VAL A 212 -1.91 -6.15 8.02
CA VAL A 212 -1.11 -6.55 6.86
C VAL A 212 -0.63 -7.98 7.10
N ARG A 213 -1.00 -8.90 6.21
CA ARG A 213 -0.56 -10.30 6.27
C ARG A 213 0.96 -10.38 6.08
N ASP A 214 1.62 -11.29 6.81
CA ASP A 214 3.06 -11.51 6.71
C ASP A 214 3.48 -11.93 5.29
N THR A 215 2.63 -12.67 4.58
CA THR A 215 2.84 -13.05 3.17
C THR A 215 2.79 -11.82 2.24
N ALA A 216 1.78 -10.96 2.39
CA ALA A 216 1.67 -9.73 1.61
C ALA A 216 2.83 -8.76 1.88
N TRP A 217 3.32 -8.73 3.13
CA TRP A 217 4.48 -7.91 3.48
C TRP A 217 5.80 -8.39 2.84
N SER A 218 5.97 -9.72 2.72
CA SER A 218 7.19 -10.29 2.13
C SER A 218 7.17 -10.28 0.60
N GLU A 219 5.98 -10.31 -0.01
CA GLU A 219 5.81 -10.20 -1.46
C GLU A 219 6.33 -8.87 -2.01
N GLN A 220 7.09 -8.93 -3.11
CA GLN A 220 7.61 -7.75 -3.81
C GLN A 220 6.85 -7.54 -5.12
N PRO A 221 6.53 -6.28 -5.47
CA PRO A 221 6.03 -5.95 -6.79
C PRO A 221 6.99 -6.40 -7.91
N THR A 222 6.45 -6.83 -9.04
CA THR A 222 7.19 -7.37 -10.18
C THR A 222 6.90 -6.59 -11.47
N ARG A 223 7.67 -6.83 -12.55
CA ARG A 223 7.37 -6.21 -13.85
C ARG A 223 5.97 -6.53 -14.38
N ALA A 224 5.44 -7.72 -14.07
CA ALA A 224 4.10 -8.14 -14.47
C ALA A 224 3.00 -7.67 -13.51
N ASN A 225 3.37 -7.19 -12.32
CA ASN A 225 2.44 -6.65 -11.33
C ASN A 225 3.12 -5.55 -10.51
N GLY A 226 2.90 -4.30 -10.88
CA GLY A 226 3.57 -3.13 -10.35
C GLY A 226 3.22 -2.79 -8.91
N VAL A 227 2.18 -3.41 -8.34
CA VAL A 227 1.76 -3.19 -6.96
C VAL A 227 1.44 -4.52 -6.25
N VAL A 228 1.57 -4.53 -4.93
CA VAL A 228 1.12 -5.61 -4.05
C VAL A 228 0.19 -5.00 -3.00
N THR A 229 -1.03 -5.53 -2.88
CA THR A 229 -1.98 -5.08 -1.86
C THR A 229 -1.50 -5.50 -0.49
N LEU A 230 -1.23 -4.52 0.39
CA LEU A 230 -0.82 -4.78 1.76
C LEU A 230 -2.02 -4.88 2.70
N ALA A 231 -2.99 -3.99 2.49
CA ALA A 231 -4.18 -3.87 3.30
C ALA A 231 -5.26 -3.13 2.52
N ASP A 232 -6.48 -3.61 2.63
CA ASP A 232 -7.66 -3.02 2.04
C ASP A 232 -8.79 -2.95 3.07
N THR A 233 -9.65 -1.95 2.91
CA THR A 233 -10.93 -1.86 3.60
C THR A 233 -11.96 -1.32 2.64
N GLY A 234 -13.14 -1.91 2.65
CA GLY A 234 -14.21 -1.58 1.72
C GLY A 234 -15.55 -1.71 2.39
N SER A 235 -16.47 -0.82 2.07
CA SER A 235 -17.87 -0.97 2.42
C SER A 235 -18.76 -0.48 1.28
N VAL A 236 -19.90 -1.15 1.14
CA VAL A 236 -21.03 -0.65 0.37
C VAL A 236 -22.18 -0.53 1.35
N GLY A 237 -22.63 0.70 1.60
CA GLY A 237 -23.72 1.00 2.52
C GLY A 237 -24.84 1.72 1.79
N GLY A 238 -26.08 1.24 1.92
CA GLY A 238 -27.26 1.87 1.35
C GLY A 238 -28.31 2.19 2.42
N ALA A 239 -29.25 3.07 2.09
CA ALA A 239 -30.39 3.40 2.95
C ALA A 239 -31.57 2.39 2.80
N GLY A 240 -31.35 1.25 2.16
CA GLY A 240 -32.34 0.19 1.90
C GLY A 240 -32.66 -0.01 0.43
N ASP A 241 -33.54 -0.97 0.17
CA ASP A 241 -34.09 -1.28 -1.15
C ASP A 241 -34.70 0.02 -1.74
N ASP A 242 -34.42 0.30 -3.01
CA ASP A 242 -34.82 1.53 -3.71
C ASP A 242 -34.10 2.84 -3.35
N LYS A 243 -33.02 2.81 -2.55
CA LYS A 243 -32.16 3.99 -2.33
C LYS A 243 -30.78 3.82 -2.96
N PRO A 244 -30.13 4.93 -3.38
CA PRO A 244 -28.74 4.87 -3.80
C PRO A 244 -27.86 4.30 -2.70
N SER A 245 -26.91 3.46 -3.10
CA SER A 245 -25.88 2.92 -2.21
C SER A 245 -24.59 3.71 -2.36
N PHE A 246 -23.80 3.81 -1.30
CA PHE A 246 -22.49 4.43 -1.30
C PHE A 246 -21.42 3.35 -1.14
N ALA A 247 -20.55 3.24 -2.13
CA ALA A 247 -19.37 2.40 -2.07
C ALA A 247 -18.15 3.22 -1.70
N SER A 248 -17.31 2.70 -0.80
CA SER A 248 -16.03 3.31 -0.41
C SER A 248 -14.98 2.22 -0.20
N PHE A 249 -13.90 2.28 -0.97
CA PHE A 249 -12.75 1.37 -0.85
C PHE A 249 -11.47 2.16 -0.61
N GLN A 250 -10.70 1.76 0.39
CA GLN A 250 -9.42 2.33 0.77
C GLN A 250 -8.37 1.23 0.77
N THR A 251 -7.30 1.42 0.00
CA THR A 251 -6.32 0.35 -0.21
C THR A 251 -4.92 0.91 -0.14
N LEU A 252 -4.07 0.25 0.65
CA LEU A 252 -2.64 0.49 0.76
C LEU A 252 -1.88 -0.59 0.00
N PHE A 253 -0.95 -0.15 -0.84
CA PHE A 253 -0.10 -1.00 -1.66
C PHE A 253 1.37 -0.78 -1.35
N ARG A 254 2.17 -1.83 -1.55
CA ARG A 254 3.59 -1.69 -1.89
C ARG A 254 3.67 -1.47 -3.40
N ALA A 255 4.45 -0.49 -3.83
CA ALA A 255 4.55 -0.10 -5.23
C ALA A 255 5.98 -0.20 -5.74
N ARG A 256 6.13 -0.50 -7.03
CA ARG A 256 7.44 -0.39 -7.71
C ARG A 256 7.93 1.06 -7.71
N PRO A 257 9.25 1.28 -7.65
CA PRO A 257 9.83 2.62 -7.56
C PRO A 257 9.55 3.49 -8.79
N GLU A 258 9.29 2.90 -9.97
CA GLU A 258 8.93 3.67 -11.16
C GLU A 258 7.49 4.19 -11.19
N ILE A 259 6.59 3.66 -10.35
CA ILE A 259 5.21 4.13 -10.32
C ILE A 259 5.21 5.53 -9.73
N ALA A 260 4.78 6.51 -10.53
CA ALA A 260 4.67 7.90 -10.13
C ALA A 260 3.22 8.30 -9.83
N ARG A 261 2.25 7.54 -10.36
CA ARG A 261 0.82 7.81 -10.19
C ARG A 261 0.05 6.51 -10.07
N ILE A 262 -0.93 6.48 -9.18
CA ILE A 262 -1.94 5.43 -9.10
C ILE A 262 -3.32 6.07 -9.13
N GLU A 263 -4.27 5.40 -9.74
CA GLU A 263 -5.67 5.82 -9.77
C GLU A 263 -6.55 4.62 -9.43
N SER A 264 -7.68 4.88 -8.77
CA SER A 264 -8.69 3.85 -8.51
C SER A 264 -10.10 4.36 -8.78
N ARG A 265 -11.02 3.42 -9.01
CA ARG A 265 -12.47 3.67 -9.08
C ARG A 265 -13.23 2.46 -8.57
N ALA A 266 -14.46 2.67 -8.10
CA ALA A 266 -15.39 1.58 -7.90
C ALA A 266 -16.05 1.20 -9.23
N THR A 267 -16.36 -0.07 -9.43
CA THR A 267 -17.01 -0.63 -10.63
C THR A 267 -18.13 -1.55 -10.17
N TRP A 268 -19.24 -1.59 -10.89
CA TRP A 268 -20.35 -2.51 -10.61
C TRP A 268 -21.06 -2.93 -11.89
N ARG A 269 -21.98 -3.91 -11.80
CA ARG A 269 -22.65 -4.48 -12.98
C ARG A 269 -23.30 -3.42 -13.91
N GLY A 270 -23.82 -2.35 -13.33
CA GLY A 270 -24.52 -1.27 -14.04
C GLY A 270 -23.64 -0.08 -14.44
N GLY A 271 -22.40 0.02 -13.95
CA GLY A 271 -21.60 1.21 -14.17
C GLY A 271 -20.29 1.27 -13.41
N HIS A 272 -19.72 2.47 -13.33
CA HIS A 272 -18.48 2.70 -12.62
C HIS A 272 -18.41 4.13 -12.07
N GLY A 273 -17.64 4.30 -11.00
CA GLY A 273 -17.25 5.59 -10.47
C GLY A 273 -16.23 6.29 -11.36
N GLN A 274 -15.91 7.52 -10.99
CA GLN A 274 -14.82 8.27 -11.61
C GLN A 274 -13.47 7.74 -11.15
N TRP A 275 -12.45 7.92 -11.98
CA TRP A 275 -11.07 7.68 -11.58
C TRP A 275 -10.63 8.77 -10.61
N THR A 276 -10.08 8.35 -9.48
CA THR A 276 -9.52 9.23 -8.46
C THR A 276 -8.03 8.95 -8.32
N LYS A 277 -7.20 10.00 -8.40
CA LYS A 277 -5.75 9.91 -8.22
C LYS A 277 -5.42 9.67 -6.75
N GLY A 278 -4.66 8.62 -6.49
CA GLY A 278 -4.15 8.26 -5.17
C GLY A 278 -2.86 8.97 -4.79
N ALA A 279 -2.27 8.53 -3.69
CA ALA A 279 -0.95 8.97 -3.22
C ALA A 279 0.12 7.94 -3.57
N VAL A 280 1.31 8.38 -3.97
CA VAL A 280 2.48 7.51 -4.18
C VAL A 280 3.71 8.16 -3.55
N ALA A 281 4.36 7.47 -2.62
CA ALA A 281 5.57 7.97 -1.96
C ALA A 281 6.36 6.83 -1.30
N GLY A 282 7.69 6.84 -1.45
CA GLY A 282 8.58 5.98 -0.68
C GLY A 282 8.36 4.47 -0.89
N GLY A 283 7.97 4.05 -2.10
CA GLY A 283 7.68 2.64 -2.41
C GLY A 283 6.31 2.15 -1.93
N PHE A 284 5.44 3.06 -1.48
CA PHE A 284 4.06 2.77 -1.12
C PHE A 284 3.10 3.61 -1.95
N ALA A 285 1.90 3.07 -2.15
CA ALA A 285 0.81 3.77 -2.79
C ALA A 285 -0.49 3.60 -2.00
N TYR A 286 -1.35 4.61 -2.02
CA TYR A 286 -2.64 4.60 -1.36
C TYR A 286 -3.72 5.09 -2.32
N THR A 287 -4.88 4.43 -2.31
CA THR A 287 -6.04 4.86 -3.09
C THR A 287 -7.29 4.90 -2.23
N HIS A 288 -8.18 5.84 -2.55
CA HIS A 288 -9.54 5.90 -1.99
C HIS A 288 -10.52 6.11 -3.14
N SER A 289 -11.26 5.06 -3.49
CA SER A 289 -12.31 5.13 -4.50
C SER A 289 -13.68 5.17 -3.83
N THR A 290 -14.52 6.10 -4.23
CA THR A 290 -15.92 6.17 -3.78
C THR A 290 -16.88 6.27 -4.96
N ALA A 291 -18.08 5.72 -4.83
CA ALA A 291 -19.13 5.86 -5.83
C ALA A 291 -20.51 5.89 -5.18
N ILE A 292 -21.42 6.66 -5.79
CA ILE A 292 -22.86 6.54 -5.55
C ILE A 292 -23.40 5.58 -6.60
N ILE A 293 -23.88 4.43 -6.15
CA ILE A 293 -24.51 3.40 -6.96
C ILE A 293 -26.00 3.71 -7.01
N PRO A 294 -26.60 3.84 -8.21
CA PRO A 294 -28.04 4.08 -8.34
C PRO A 294 -28.89 3.02 -7.63
N ALA A 295 -30.10 3.41 -7.23
CA ALA A 295 -31.07 2.49 -6.63
C ALA A 295 -31.33 1.29 -7.56
N GLY A 296 -31.35 0.09 -7.00
CA GLY A 296 -31.58 -1.16 -7.74
C GLY A 296 -30.37 -1.70 -8.54
N GLU A 297 -29.24 -0.98 -8.57
CA GLU A 297 -28.01 -1.46 -9.23
C GLU A 297 -27.04 -2.21 -8.30
N TYR A 298 -27.30 -2.18 -6.99
CA TYR A 298 -26.57 -2.93 -5.98
C TYR A 298 -27.49 -3.93 -5.29
N ASP A 299 -27.08 -5.21 -5.27
CA ASP A 299 -27.76 -6.31 -4.60
C ASP A 299 -26.86 -6.82 -3.46
N PRO A 300 -27.21 -6.54 -2.17
CA PRO A 300 -26.41 -6.93 -1.02
C PRO A 300 -26.42 -8.45 -0.76
N ASP A 301 -27.41 -9.18 -1.24
CA ASP A 301 -27.53 -10.63 -1.00
C ASP A 301 -26.57 -11.43 -1.87
N THR A 302 -26.14 -10.84 -2.99
CA THR A 302 -25.05 -11.36 -3.80
C THR A 302 -23.69 -10.97 -3.21
N GLN A 303 -23.31 -11.60 -2.10
CA GLN A 303 -22.03 -11.38 -1.39
C GLN A 303 -20.75 -11.41 -2.27
N SER A 304 -20.84 -11.85 -3.53
CA SER A 304 -19.69 -12.10 -4.39
C SER A 304 -19.43 -11.10 -5.53
N ASN A 305 -20.36 -10.30 -6.07
CA ASN A 305 -20.09 -9.73 -7.41
C ASN A 305 -20.67 -8.36 -7.79
N GLY A 306 -21.18 -7.58 -6.84
CA GLY A 306 -21.72 -6.26 -7.19
C GLY A 306 -20.64 -5.26 -7.51
N VAL A 307 -19.76 -4.98 -6.55
CA VAL A 307 -18.92 -3.79 -6.56
C VAL A 307 -17.47 -4.14 -6.33
N GLN A 308 -16.58 -3.74 -7.24
CA GLN A 308 -15.16 -4.00 -7.18
C GLN A 308 -14.37 -2.69 -7.27
N GLN A 309 -13.21 -2.66 -6.62
CA GLN A 309 -12.23 -1.62 -6.89
C GLN A 309 -11.43 -1.99 -8.14
N GLN A 310 -11.38 -1.08 -9.10
CA GLN A 310 -10.46 -1.15 -10.23
C GLN A 310 -9.31 -0.18 -10.00
N ILE A 311 -8.09 -0.59 -10.31
CA ILE A 311 -6.88 0.22 -10.20
C ILE A 311 -6.14 0.33 -11.53
N ARG A 312 -5.39 1.41 -11.70
CA ARG A 312 -4.38 1.57 -12.74
C ARG A 312 -3.20 2.37 -12.21
N ALA A 313 -1.99 2.03 -12.64
CA ALA A 313 -0.77 2.72 -12.25
C ALA A 313 -0.05 3.25 -13.48
N PHE A 314 0.72 4.32 -13.30
CA PHE A 314 1.49 4.96 -14.35
C PHE A 314 2.89 5.29 -13.87
N ASP A 315 3.85 5.24 -14.78
CA ASP A 315 5.19 5.76 -14.56
C ASP A 315 5.22 7.31 -14.63
N ALA A 316 6.41 7.88 -14.49
CA ALA A 316 6.62 9.32 -14.53
C ALA A 316 6.34 9.95 -15.92
N ASP A 317 6.48 9.17 -16.99
CA ASP A 317 6.22 9.58 -18.36
C ASP A 317 4.73 9.43 -18.75
N GLY A 318 3.93 8.86 -17.84
CA GLY A 318 2.50 8.64 -18.03
C GLY A 318 2.16 7.33 -18.72
N ASN A 319 3.13 6.43 -18.96
CA ASN A 319 2.86 5.10 -19.49
C ASN A 319 2.23 4.23 -18.42
N GLN A 320 1.29 3.38 -18.82
CA GLN A 320 0.62 2.49 -17.89
C GLN A 320 1.54 1.36 -17.44
N VAL A 321 1.66 1.17 -16.12
CA VAL A 321 2.36 0.04 -15.50
C VAL A 321 1.34 -1.08 -15.24
N PRO A 322 1.63 -2.34 -15.60
CA PRO A 322 0.72 -3.46 -15.33
C PRO A 322 0.41 -3.59 -13.85
N VAL A 323 -0.85 -3.77 -13.50
CA VAL A 323 -1.32 -4.06 -12.13
C VAL A 323 -2.31 -5.22 -12.18
N ARG A 324 -2.24 -6.10 -11.19
CA ARG A 324 -3.25 -7.14 -10.99
C ARG A 324 -4.21 -6.66 -9.90
N PRO A 325 -5.53 -6.69 -10.14
CA PRO A 325 -6.52 -6.43 -9.10
C PRO A 325 -6.46 -7.50 -8.01
#